data_AF-A0A5M6IIT5-F1
#
_entry.id   AF-A0A5M6IIT5-F1
#
_cell.length_a   1.000
_cell.length_b   1.000
_cell.length_c   1.000
_cell.angle_alpha   90.00
_cell.angle_beta   90.00
_cell.angle_gamma   90.00
#
_symmetry.space_group_name_H-M   'P 1'
#
loop_
_entity.id
_entity.type
_entity.pdbx_description
1 polymer ?
#
loop_
_entity_poly.entity_id
_entity_poly.type
_entity_poly.pdbx_seq_one_letter_code
_entity_poly.pdbx_strand_id
1 'polypeptide(L)'
;VAAFRNRPIEGDWPYLWIDATYVKTREAGRVVSTAMIIAVGVNTDGRREVLGLATGPSEAETFWTDFLRSLTRRGLRGVKLVISDAHEGLKAAAAKTLRATWQRCRVHFMRNALAYVGATQRPMEIALLKTIFAQPDRVAAQAQWRDVTDRLRGQFPKLAAFLEAAEA
;
A
#
# COMPACT_ATOMS: atom_id res chain seq x y z
N VAL A 1 -11.12 -19.06 14.38
CA VAL A 1 -10.25 -18.56 13.28
C VAL A 1 -10.85 -18.85 11.89
N ALA A 2 -11.23 -20.08 11.56
CA ALA A 2 -11.79 -20.41 10.24
C ALA A 2 -13.08 -19.61 9.90
N ALA A 3 -13.96 -19.42 10.88
CA ALA A 3 -15.18 -18.62 10.72
C ALA A 3 -14.89 -17.20 10.17
N PHE A 4 -13.87 -16.52 10.71
CA PHE A 4 -13.47 -15.21 10.20
C PHE A 4 -12.87 -15.28 8.80
N ARG A 5 -11.95 -16.23 8.54
CA ARG A 5 -11.26 -16.36 7.24
C ARG A 5 -12.20 -16.67 6.09
N ASN A 6 -13.33 -17.32 6.38
CA ASN A 6 -14.30 -17.77 5.38
C ASN A 6 -15.63 -17.00 5.44
N ARG A 7 -15.78 -15.99 6.32
CA ARG A 7 -17.05 -15.25 6.42
C ARG A 7 -17.43 -14.62 5.08
N PRO A 8 -18.71 -14.61 4.69
CA PRO A 8 -19.18 -13.81 3.57
C PRO A 8 -18.77 -12.35 3.72
N ILE A 9 -18.50 -11.69 2.61
CA ILE A 9 -18.27 -10.25 2.52
C ILE A 9 -19.50 -9.67 1.82
N GLU A 10 -20.32 -8.95 2.58
CA GLU A 10 -21.58 -8.40 2.10
C GLU A 10 -21.44 -6.90 1.81
N GLY A 11 -22.26 -6.40 0.88
CA GLY A 11 -22.26 -5.01 0.46
C GLY A 11 -21.10 -4.60 -0.45
N ASP A 12 -21.04 -3.30 -0.75
CA ASP A 12 -20.02 -2.72 -1.62
C ASP A 12 -18.86 -2.11 -0.80
N TRP A 13 -17.64 -2.35 -1.27
CA TRP A 13 -16.40 -1.97 -0.60
C TRP A 13 -15.54 -1.09 -1.51
N PRO A 14 -15.88 0.21 -1.66
CA PRO A 14 -15.22 1.10 -2.62
C PRO A 14 -13.72 1.27 -2.42
N TYR A 15 -13.20 1.11 -1.19
CA TYR A 15 -11.79 1.29 -0.87
C TYR A 15 -11.21 0.03 -0.24
N LEU A 16 -10.07 -0.41 -0.76
CA LEU A 16 -9.36 -1.60 -0.28
C LEU A 16 -7.89 -1.26 -0.02
N TRP A 17 -7.46 -1.37 1.23
CA TRP A 17 -6.05 -1.38 1.60
C TRP A 17 -5.56 -2.82 1.65
N ILE A 18 -4.43 -3.07 0.99
CA ILE A 18 -3.73 -4.36 1.07
C ILE A 18 -2.26 -4.12 1.41
N ASP A 19 -1.76 -4.93 2.34
CA ASP A 19 -0.42 -4.79 2.87
C ASP A 19 0.13 -6.16 3.33
N ALA A 20 1.45 -6.24 3.46
CA ALA A 20 2.16 -7.40 3.97
C ALA A 20 3.05 -7.03 5.14
N THR A 21 3.19 -7.95 6.09
CA THR A 21 4.21 -7.87 7.12
C THR A 21 4.84 -9.24 7.33
N TYR A 22 6.09 -9.28 7.76
CA TYR A 22 6.76 -10.54 8.07
C TYR A 22 6.64 -10.83 9.56
N VAL A 23 6.15 -12.01 9.87
CA VAL A 23 6.08 -12.54 11.23
C VAL A 23 7.03 -13.72 11.38
N LYS A 24 7.58 -13.89 12.59
CA LYS A 24 8.38 -15.07 12.90
C LYS A 24 7.47 -16.21 13.34
N THR A 25 7.51 -17.31 12.60
CA THR A 25 6.75 -18.53 12.89
C THR A 25 7.71 -19.66 13.19
N ARG A 26 7.23 -20.71 13.86
CA ARG A 26 8.00 -21.94 14.05
C ARG A 26 7.48 -23.02 13.12
N GLU A 27 8.30 -23.45 12.18
CA GLU A 27 7.99 -24.47 11.17
C GLU A 27 9.06 -25.57 11.24
N ALA A 28 8.64 -26.83 11.36
CA ALA A 28 9.55 -27.99 11.46
C ALA A 28 10.70 -27.80 12.47
N GLY A 29 10.40 -27.20 13.64
CA GLY A 29 11.38 -26.95 14.70
C GLY A 29 12.27 -25.71 14.51
N ARG A 30 12.20 -25.02 13.36
CA ARG A 30 13.01 -23.82 13.05
C ARG A 30 12.15 -22.56 13.09
N VAL A 31 12.78 -21.43 13.43
CA VAL A 31 12.13 -20.11 13.32
C VAL A 31 12.34 -19.59 11.90
N VAL A 32 11.25 -19.34 11.17
CA VAL A 32 11.28 -18.84 9.79
C VAL A 32 10.54 -17.50 9.69
N SER A 33 10.86 -16.74 8.64
CA SER A 33 10.17 -15.49 8.32
C SER A 33 9.02 -15.81 7.36
N THR A 34 7.78 -15.60 7.79
CA THR A 34 6.58 -15.88 7.00
C THR A 34 5.88 -14.58 6.64
N ALA A 35 5.52 -14.41 5.37
CA ALA A 35 4.73 -13.27 4.92
C ALA A 35 3.29 -13.42 5.43
N MET A 36 2.77 -12.39 6.08
CA MET A 36 1.36 -12.26 6.46
C MET A 36 0.76 -11.10 5.69
N ILE A 37 -0.18 -11.43 4.80
CA ILE A 37 -0.93 -10.43 4.02
C ILE A 37 -2.27 -10.14 4.69
N ILE A 38 -2.68 -8.87 4.63
CA ILE A 38 -3.93 -8.38 5.21
C ILE A 38 -4.67 -7.51 4.19
N ALA A 39 -6.00 -7.67 4.17
CA ALA A 39 -6.91 -6.80 3.44
C ALA A 39 -7.82 -6.07 4.41
N VAL A 40 -7.88 -4.74 4.29
CA VAL A 40 -8.76 -3.87 5.07
C VAL A 40 -9.61 -3.07 4.11
N GLY A 41 -10.93 -3.25 4.17
CA GLY A 41 -11.88 -2.53 3.34
C GLY A 41 -12.57 -1.40 4.09
N VAL A 42 -13.09 -0.43 3.34
CA VAL A 42 -14.12 0.50 3.83
C VAL A 42 -15.36 0.35 2.96
N ASN A 43 -16.49 0.08 3.61
CA ASN A 43 -17.79 -0.09 2.94
C ASN A 43 -18.45 1.27 2.63
N THR A 44 -19.60 1.25 1.97
CA THR A 44 -20.40 2.44 1.63
C THR A 44 -20.93 3.21 2.85
N ASP A 45 -21.03 2.57 4.01
CA ASP A 45 -21.42 3.20 5.27
C ASP A 45 -20.25 3.87 5.99
N GLY A 46 -19.05 3.86 5.38
CA GLY A 46 -17.82 4.39 5.98
C GLY A 46 -17.21 3.48 7.04
N ARG A 47 -17.70 2.24 7.21
CA ARG A 47 -17.17 1.28 8.18
C ARG A 47 -15.93 0.60 7.64
N ARG A 48 -14.86 0.63 8.44
CA ARG A 48 -13.58 -0.01 8.14
C ARG A 48 -13.51 -1.39 8.80
N GLU A 49 -13.18 -2.41 8.02
CA GLU A 49 -13.08 -3.79 8.52
C GLU A 49 -11.90 -4.56 7.91
N VAL A 50 -11.33 -5.47 8.69
CA VAL A 50 -10.43 -6.50 8.14
C VAL A 50 -11.28 -7.52 7.37
N LEU A 51 -11.04 -7.62 6.07
CA LEU A 51 -11.78 -8.51 5.17
C LEU A 51 -11.14 -9.89 5.06
N GLY A 52 -9.82 -9.96 5.23
CA GLY A 52 -9.10 -11.23 5.23
C GLY A 52 -7.65 -11.10 5.62
N LEU A 53 -7.08 -12.26 5.94
CA LEU A 53 -5.67 -12.46 6.24
C LEU A 53 -5.23 -13.83 5.71
N ALA A 54 -3.99 -13.91 5.25
CA ALA A 54 -3.36 -15.16 4.85
C ALA A 54 -1.86 -15.12 5.17
N THR A 55 -1.29 -16.30 5.41
CA THR A 55 0.15 -16.47 5.60
C THR A 55 0.72 -17.32 4.49
N GLY A 56 1.92 -16.99 4.02
CA GLY A 56 2.57 -17.67 2.91
C GLY A 56 4.10 -17.51 2.98
N PRO A 57 4.84 -18.28 2.16
CA PRO A 57 6.30 -18.28 2.18
C PRO A 57 6.91 -16.99 1.64
N SER A 58 6.18 -16.24 0.80
CA SER A 58 6.64 -14.99 0.20
C SER A 58 5.48 -14.14 -0.33
N GLU A 59 5.77 -12.92 -0.76
CA GLU A 59 4.84 -12.00 -1.44
C GLU A 59 4.77 -12.20 -2.96
N ALA A 60 4.94 -13.45 -3.41
CA ALA A 60 4.83 -13.79 -4.82
C ALA A 60 3.46 -13.37 -5.39
N GLU A 61 3.44 -12.98 -6.67
CA GLU A 61 2.20 -12.57 -7.35
C GLU A 61 1.09 -13.63 -7.25
N THR A 62 1.45 -14.91 -7.33
CA THR A 62 0.52 -16.04 -7.18
C THR A 62 -0.17 -16.02 -5.82
N PHE A 63 0.58 -15.78 -4.75
CA PHE A 63 0.04 -15.68 -3.39
C PHE A 63 -0.94 -14.52 -3.23
N TRP A 64 -0.59 -13.34 -3.76
CA TRP A 64 -1.50 -12.19 -3.81
C TRP A 64 -2.76 -12.46 -4.63
N THR A 65 -2.60 -13.07 -5.81
CA THR A 65 -3.70 -13.38 -6.72
C THR A 65 -4.70 -14.33 -6.07
N ASP A 66 -4.21 -15.39 -5.43
CA ASP A 66 -5.07 -16.38 -4.77
C ASP A 66 -5.79 -15.78 -3.56
N PHE A 67 -5.12 -14.92 -2.80
CA PHE A 67 -5.72 -14.19 -1.70
C PHE A 67 -6.83 -13.26 -2.17
N LEU A 68 -6.57 -12.40 -3.16
CA LEU A 68 -7.57 -11.48 -3.70
C LEU A 68 -8.75 -12.23 -4.33
N ARG A 69 -8.49 -13.32 -5.07
CA ARG A 69 -9.55 -14.20 -5.58
C ARG A 69 -10.38 -14.81 -4.47
N SER A 70 -9.78 -15.15 -3.31
CA SER A 70 -10.53 -15.66 -2.16
C SER A 70 -11.51 -14.61 -1.62
N LEU A 71 -11.11 -13.34 -1.55
CA LEU A 71 -12.00 -12.25 -1.14
C LEU A 71 -13.14 -12.06 -2.15
N THR A 72 -12.82 -12.07 -3.45
CA THR A 72 -13.83 -11.98 -4.51
C THR A 72 -14.81 -13.16 -4.47
N ARG A 73 -14.35 -14.38 -4.22
CA ARG A 73 -15.25 -15.55 -4.04
C ARG A 73 -16.15 -15.42 -2.82
N ARG A 74 -15.66 -14.79 -1.74
CA ARG A 74 -16.42 -14.55 -0.51
C ARG A 74 -17.43 -13.40 -0.63
N GLY A 75 -17.40 -12.62 -1.71
CA GLY A 75 -18.39 -11.55 -1.96
C GLY A 75 -17.80 -10.13 -2.03
N LEU A 76 -16.48 -9.96 -2.02
CA LEU A 76 -15.89 -8.63 -2.22
C LEU A 76 -16.29 -8.05 -3.59
N ARG A 77 -17.07 -6.95 -3.57
CA ARG A 77 -17.59 -6.24 -4.75
C ARG A 77 -17.44 -4.73 -4.58
N GLY A 78 -17.60 -4.00 -5.68
CA GLY A 78 -17.64 -2.53 -5.67
C GLY A 78 -16.31 -1.82 -5.45
N VAL A 79 -15.17 -2.53 -5.46
CA VAL A 79 -13.85 -1.91 -5.25
C VAL A 79 -13.55 -0.92 -6.37
N LYS A 80 -13.36 0.37 -6.00
CA LYS A 80 -13.01 1.46 -6.91
C LYS A 80 -11.54 1.84 -6.81
N LEU A 81 -10.96 1.73 -5.61
CA LEU A 81 -9.58 2.12 -5.34
C LEU A 81 -8.88 1.08 -4.46
N VAL A 82 -7.77 0.55 -4.96
CA VAL A 82 -6.83 -0.30 -4.22
C VAL A 82 -5.64 0.54 -3.77
N ILE A 83 -5.30 0.46 -2.49
CA ILE A 83 -4.25 1.24 -1.84
C ILE A 83 -3.23 0.28 -1.21
N SER A 84 -1.98 0.34 -1.67
CA SER A 84 -0.92 -0.57 -1.21
C SER A 84 0.47 0.05 -1.37
N ASP A 85 1.54 -0.62 -0.93
CA ASP A 85 2.87 -0.25 -1.44
C ASP A 85 3.01 -0.60 -2.94
N ALA A 86 4.06 -0.08 -3.58
CA ALA A 86 4.37 -0.25 -4.99
C ALA A 86 5.04 -1.60 -5.32
N HIS A 87 4.78 -2.65 -4.53
CA HIS A 87 5.30 -3.99 -4.78
C HIS A 87 4.71 -4.55 -6.09
N GLU A 88 5.57 -4.95 -7.03
CA GLU A 88 5.17 -5.31 -8.40
C GLU A 88 4.19 -6.48 -8.44
N GLY A 89 4.49 -7.56 -7.69
CA GLY A 89 3.61 -8.73 -7.62
C GLY A 89 2.22 -8.41 -7.04
N LEU A 90 2.14 -7.40 -6.16
CA LEU A 90 0.86 -6.96 -5.60
C LEU A 90 0.08 -6.17 -6.66
N LYS A 91 0.73 -5.20 -7.31
CA LYS A 91 0.11 -4.40 -8.39
C LYS A 91 -0.42 -5.29 -9.51
N ALA A 92 0.37 -6.28 -9.94
CA ALA A 92 -0.02 -7.24 -10.97
C ALA A 92 -1.23 -8.07 -10.53
N ALA A 93 -1.22 -8.62 -9.31
CA ALA A 93 -2.34 -9.36 -8.76
C ALA A 93 -3.62 -8.53 -8.64
N ALA A 94 -3.52 -7.28 -8.16
CA ALA A 94 -4.66 -6.37 -8.06
C ALA A 94 -5.26 -6.07 -9.43
N ALA A 95 -4.43 -5.74 -10.43
CA ALA A 95 -4.88 -5.49 -11.80
C ALA A 95 -5.55 -6.72 -12.44
N LYS A 96 -5.08 -7.94 -12.13
CA LYS A 96 -5.66 -9.20 -12.64
C LYS A 96 -6.98 -9.58 -11.97
N THR A 97 -7.22 -9.16 -10.73
CA THR A 97 -8.33 -9.68 -9.91
C THR A 97 -9.44 -8.67 -9.63
N LEU A 98 -9.12 -7.37 -9.69
CA LEU A 98 -10.02 -6.28 -9.34
C LEU A 98 -10.08 -5.26 -10.49
N ARG A 99 -11.29 -4.84 -10.86
CA ARG A 99 -11.50 -3.73 -11.80
C ARG A 99 -11.49 -2.40 -11.05
N ALA A 100 -10.33 -2.05 -10.51
CA ALA A 100 -10.16 -0.89 -9.64
C ALA A 100 -8.93 -0.08 -10.05
N THR A 101 -8.96 1.23 -9.78
CA THR A 101 -7.75 2.06 -9.88
C THR A 101 -6.80 1.69 -8.75
N TRP A 102 -5.51 1.73 -9.03
CA TRP A 102 -4.47 1.53 -8.02
C TRP A 102 -3.84 2.86 -7.62
N GLN A 103 -3.60 3.06 -6.33
CA GLN A 103 -2.83 4.18 -5.79
C GLN A 103 -1.80 3.68 -4.78
N ARG A 104 -0.57 4.19 -4.89
CA ARG A 104 0.44 3.96 -3.85
C ARG A 104 0.00 4.56 -2.51
N CYS A 105 0.16 3.80 -1.44
CA CYS A 105 -0.15 4.23 -0.09
C CYS A 105 0.79 5.38 0.32
N ARG A 106 0.22 6.53 0.69
CA ARG A 106 1.00 7.70 1.15
C ARG A 106 1.87 7.38 2.37
N VAL A 107 1.42 6.50 3.27
CA VAL A 107 2.21 6.10 4.45
C VAL A 107 3.46 5.33 4.04
N HIS A 108 3.33 4.34 3.15
CA HIS A 108 4.47 3.60 2.61
C HIS A 108 5.40 4.49 1.78
N PHE A 109 4.82 5.34 0.94
CA PHE A 109 5.57 6.32 0.17
C PHE A 109 6.43 7.22 1.07
N MET A 110 5.85 7.81 2.12
CA MET A 110 6.57 8.66 3.06
C MET A 110 7.67 7.88 3.80
N ARG A 111 7.40 6.63 4.21
CA ARG A 111 8.43 5.79 4.85
C ARG A 111 9.62 5.54 3.92
N ASN A 112 9.35 5.24 2.65
CA ASN A 112 10.37 4.97 1.64
C ASN A 112 11.15 6.24 1.29
N ALA A 113 10.48 7.39 1.16
CA ALA A 113 11.13 8.68 0.98
C ALA A 113 12.08 9.02 2.13
N LEU A 114 11.63 8.87 3.38
CA LEU A 114 12.41 9.23 4.57
C LEU A 114 13.56 8.26 4.86
N ALA A 115 13.65 7.12 4.16
CA ALA A 115 14.80 6.24 4.23
C ALA A 115 16.08 6.92 3.70
N TYR A 116 15.94 7.94 2.85
CA TYR A 116 17.06 8.73 2.30
C TYR A 116 17.45 9.94 3.17
N VAL A 117 16.78 10.14 4.31
CA VAL A 117 16.95 11.33 5.17
C VAL A 117 17.43 10.93 6.57
N GLY A 118 18.48 11.62 7.05
CA GLY A 118 19.02 11.45 8.39
C GLY A 118 18.00 11.81 9.47
N ALA A 119 18.03 11.12 10.63
CA ALA A 119 16.99 11.22 11.65
C ALA A 119 16.71 12.65 12.14
N THR A 120 17.75 13.49 12.25
CA THR A 120 17.65 14.89 12.71
C THR A 120 16.95 15.81 11.71
N GLN A 121 17.00 15.50 10.41
CA GLN A 121 16.42 16.30 9.34
C GLN A 121 14.98 15.89 9.01
N ARG A 122 14.56 14.67 9.40
CA ARG A 122 13.24 14.11 9.08
C ARG A 122 12.05 15.02 9.41
N PRO A 123 11.99 15.74 10.56
CA PRO A 123 10.83 16.58 10.84
C PRO A 123 10.59 17.66 9.76
N MET A 124 11.67 18.28 9.28
CA MET A 124 11.61 19.29 8.22
C MET A 124 11.18 18.67 6.89
N GLU A 125 11.76 17.52 6.51
CA GLU A 125 11.42 16.86 5.25
C GLU A 125 10.01 16.29 5.25
N ILE A 126 9.50 15.81 6.39
CA ILE A 126 8.11 15.42 6.54
C ILE A 126 7.18 16.61 6.27
N ALA A 127 7.48 17.77 6.86
CA ALA A 127 6.67 18.97 6.67
C ALA A 127 6.68 19.41 5.20
N LEU A 128 7.85 19.42 4.56
CA LEU A 128 8.01 19.78 3.16
C LEU A 128 7.24 18.81 2.25
N LEU A 129 7.42 17.49 2.38
CA LEU A 129 6.70 16.50 1.58
C LEU A 129 5.18 16.55 1.79
N LYS A 130 4.71 16.89 3.00
CA LYS A 130 3.27 17.06 3.25
C LYS A 130 2.65 18.22 2.46
N THR A 131 3.42 19.24 2.09
CA THR A 131 2.91 20.36 1.27
C THR A 131 2.41 19.90 -0.10
N ILE A 132 3.02 18.86 -0.68
CA ILE A 132 2.61 18.24 -1.94
C ILE A 132 1.18 17.69 -1.82
N PHE A 133 0.90 16.98 -0.73
CA PHE A 133 -0.39 16.32 -0.52
C PHE A 133 -1.51 17.27 -0.07
N ALA A 134 -1.15 18.49 0.32
CA ALA A 134 -2.07 19.54 0.76
C ALA A 134 -2.61 20.39 -0.40
N GLN A 135 -2.11 20.20 -1.62
CA GLN A 135 -2.53 20.99 -2.77
C GLN A 135 -4.00 20.71 -3.16
N PRO A 136 -4.74 21.73 -3.61
CA PRO A 136 -6.18 21.63 -3.84
C PRO A 136 -6.56 20.78 -5.06
N ASP A 137 -5.63 20.63 -6.01
CA ASP A 137 -5.85 19.91 -7.25
C ASP A 137 -4.57 19.27 -7.77
N ARG A 138 -4.71 18.48 -8.85
CA ARG A 138 -3.61 17.74 -9.46
C ARG A 138 -2.52 18.66 -10.02
N VAL A 139 -2.89 19.78 -10.64
CA VAL A 139 -1.93 20.67 -11.31
C VAL A 139 -1.06 21.35 -10.25
N ALA A 140 -1.68 21.87 -9.20
CA ALA A 140 -0.98 22.43 -8.05
C ALA A 140 -0.10 21.37 -7.34
N ALA A 141 -0.59 20.14 -7.17
CA ALA A 141 0.18 19.03 -6.60
C ALA A 141 1.43 18.70 -7.42
N GLN A 142 1.33 18.67 -8.76
CA GLN A 142 2.45 18.42 -9.66
C GLN A 142 3.47 19.56 -9.65
N ALA A 143 2.99 20.81 -9.63
CA ALA A 143 3.88 21.97 -9.50
C ALA A 143 4.65 21.95 -8.17
N GLN A 144 3.95 21.69 -7.06
CA GLN A 144 4.56 21.58 -5.74
C GLN A 144 5.52 20.38 -5.65
N TRP A 145 5.19 19.26 -6.30
CA TRP A 145 6.07 18.09 -6.38
C TRP A 145 7.43 18.45 -6.99
N ARG A 146 7.42 19.18 -8.12
CA ARG A 146 8.63 19.60 -8.83
C ARG A 146 9.45 20.60 -8.01
N ASP A 147 8.81 21.62 -7.44
CA ASP A 147 9.49 22.59 -6.55
C ASP A 147 10.16 21.90 -5.36
N VAL A 148 9.44 20.99 -4.68
CA VAL A 148 10.01 20.21 -3.56
C VAL A 148 11.18 19.35 -4.03
N THR A 149 11.03 18.67 -5.16
CA THR A 149 12.08 17.81 -5.73
C THR A 149 13.34 18.61 -6.07
N ASP A 150 13.19 19.78 -6.70
CA ASP A 150 14.30 20.65 -7.07
C ASP A 150 15.04 21.19 -5.83
N ARG A 151 14.32 21.59 -4.78
CA ARG A 151 14.92 22.03 -3.50
C ARG A 151 15.75 20.93 -2.83
N LEU A 152 15.29 19.69 -2.94
CA LEU A 152 15.94 18.54 -2.33
C LEU A 152 17.15 18.06 -3.13
N ARG A 153 17.28 18.40 -4.42
CA ARG A 153 18.32 17.85 -5.31
C ARG A 153 19.73 18.09 -4.81
N GLY A 154 20.00 19.25 -4.18
CA GLY A 154 21.32 19.56 -3.64
C GLY A 154 21.67 18.77 -2.37
N GLN A 155 20.77 18.78 -1.38
CA GLN A 155 21.05 18.20 -0.05
C GLN A 155 20.73 16.69 0.03
N PHE A 156 19.69 16.24 -0.67
CA PHE A 156 19.19 14.87 -0.66
C PHE A 156 18.99 14.33 -2.08
N PRO A 157 20.06 14.19 -2.89
CA PRO A 157 19.96 13.78 -4.29
C PRO A 157 19.25 12.43 -4.49
N LYS A 158 19.43 11.47 -3.56
CA LYS A 158 18.72 10.17 -3.60
C LYS A 158 17.23 10.29 -3.33
N LEU A 159 16.82 11.21 -2.44
CA LEU A 159 15.41 11.50 -2.22
C LEU A 159 14.81 12.17 -3.45
N ALA A 160 15.49 13.17 -4.02
CA ALA A 160 15.04 13.82 -5.25
C ALA A 160 14.84 12.82 -6.39
N ALA A 161 15.82 11.94 -6.64
CA ALA A 161 15.70 10.88 -7.65
C ALA A 161 14.53 9.91 -7.35
N PHE A 162 14.28 9.59 -6.08
CA PHE A 162 13.12 8.78 -5.68
C PHE A 162 11.79 9.49 -5.98
N LEU A 163 11.70 10.81 -5.76
CA LEU A 163 10.52 11.60 -6.09
C LEU A 163 10.29 11.68 -7.60
N GLU A 164 11.34 11.90 -8.39
CA GLU A 164 11.27 11.93 -9.86
C GLU A 164 10.75 10.58 -10.41
N ALA A 165 11.31 9.47 -9.92
CA ALA A 165 10.89 8.13 -10.31
C ALA A 165 9.45 7.78 -9.91
N ALA A 166 8.90 8.46 -8.88
CA ALA A 166 7.53 8.23 -8.43
C ALA A 166 6.48 9.12 -9.12
N GLU A 167 6.90 10.18 -9.81
CA GLU A 167 6.02 11.01 -10.67
C GLU A 167 5.82 10.39 -12.06
N ALA A 168 6.81 9.62 -12.55
CA ALA A 168 6.82 8.93 -13.85
C ALA A 168 5.76 7.81 -13.95
#